data_AF-A0A151FAL6-F1
#
_entry.id   AF-A0A151FAL6-F1
#
_cell.length_a   1.000
_cell.length_b   1.000
_cell.length_c   1.000
_cell.angle_alpha   90.00
_cell.angle_beta   90.00
_cell.angle_gamma   90.00
#
_symmetry.space_group_name_H-M   'P 1'
#
loop_
_entity.id
_entity.type
_entity.pdbx_description
1 polymer ?
#
loop_
_entity_poly.entity_id
_entity_poly.type
_entity_poly.pdbx_seq_one_letter_code
_entity_poly.pdbx_strand_id
1 'polypeptide(L)'
;MIASTLSKDAEKDRAATISAALLSLGEMAAKELARGELSEIYVKGENGSMVLVALRKNAVLTVLAGKDANLTLVFPNMKKTAEELEKMVWGGNPSTISEKFNQS
;
A
#
# COMPACT_ATOMS: atom_id res chain seq x y z
N MET A 1 -0.98 -6.66 13.01
CA MET A 1 -2.36 -6.20 13.26
C MET A 1 -2.75 -5.30 12.09
N ILE A 2 -3.85 -5.61 11.39
CA ILE A 2 -4.37 -4.74 10.31
C ILE A 2 -5.44 -3.86 10.98
N ALA A 3 -5.16 -2.57 11.17
CA ALA A 3 -6.20 -1.61 11.50
C ALA A 3 -7.00 -1.34 10.22
N SER A 4 -8.31 -1.64 10.22
CA SER A 4 -9.16 -1.50 9.01
C SER A 4 -10.54 -0.95 9.38
N THR A 5 -11.01 0.00 8.58
CA THR A 5 -12.33 0.63 8.66
C THR A 5 -13.40 -0.06 7.78
N LEU A 6 -13.15 -1.27 7.27
CA LEU A 6 -14.15 -2.00 6.49
C LEU A 6 -15.27 -2.56 7.38
N SER A 7 -16.52 -2.36 6.95
CA SER A 7 -17.75 -2.57 7.74
C SER A 7 -18.11 -4.03 8.07
N LYS A 8 -17.46 -5.03 7.46
CA LYS A 8 -17.72 -6.47 7.71
C LYS A 8 -16.43 -7.29 7.72
N ASP A 9 -16.33 -8.27 8.60
CA ASP A 9 -15.12 -9.08 8.76
C ASP A 9 -14.78 -9.91 7.52
N ALA A 10 -15.78 -10.47 6.83
CA ALA A 10 -15.54 -11.19 5.57
C ALA A 10 -14.98 -10.29 4.44
N GLU A 11 -15.32 -8.99 4.45
CA GLU A 11 -14.76 -8.02 3.50
C GLU A 11 -13.29 -7.71 3.83
N LYS A 12 -12.96 -7.65 5.12
CA LYS A 12 -11.57 -7.49 5.59
C LYS A 12 -10.70 -8.67 5.17
N ASP A 13 -11.17 -9.90 5.36
CA ASP A 13 -10.41 -11.12 5.00
C ASP A 13 -10.16 -11.20 3.49
N ARG A 14 -11.17 -10.83 2.69
CA ARG A 14 -11.04 -10.78 1.23
C ARG A 14 -10.05 -9.70 0.79
N ALA A 15 -10.15 -8.49 1.35
CA ALA A 15 -9.24 -7.39 1.04
C ALA A 15 -7.79 -7.73 1.43
N ALA A 16 -7.58 -8.38 2.57
CA ALA A 16 -6.26 -8.84 3.01
C ALA A 16 -5.68 -9.90 2.06
N THR A 17 -6.47 -10.89 1.66
CA THR A 17 -6.05 -11.95 0.73
C THR A 17 -5.65 -11.38 -0.63
N ILE A 18 -6.49 -10.52 -1.21
CA ILE A 18 -6.21 -9.87 -2.50
C ILE A 18 -4.96 -8.99 -2.39
N SER A 19 -4.81 -8.24 -1.30
CA SER A 19 -3.64 -7.38 -1.09
C SER A 19 -2.35 -8.18 -1.00
N ALA A 20 -2.35 -9.32 -0.30
CA ALA A 20 -1.19 -10.21 -0.21
C ALA A 20 -0.82 -10.83 -1.57
N ALA A 21 -1.83 -11.21 -2.35
CA ALA A 21 -1.62 -11.74 -3.71
C ALA A 21 -1.03 -10.67 -4.65
N LEU A 22 -1.59 -9.46 -4.63
CA LEU A 22 -1.09 -8.33 -5.41
C LEU A 22 0.32 -7.93 -5.00
N LEU A 23 0.64 -7.90 -3.70
CA LEU A 23 1.98 -7.63 -3.21
C LEU A 23 2.99 -8.63 -3.79
N SER A 24 2.68 -9.93 -3.68
CA SER A 24 3.56 -11.00 -4.17
C SER A 24 3.82 -10.90 -5.68
N LEU A 25 2.77 -10.63 -6.46
CA LEU A 25 2.89 -10.46 -7.91
C LEU A 25 3.59 -9.16 -8.30
N GLY A 26 3.35 -8.07 -7.55
CA GLY A 26 4.01 -6.78 -7.78
C GLY A 26 5.50 -6.84 -7.48
N GLU A 27 5.91 -7.52 -6.41
CA GLU A 27 7.32 -7.75 -6.09
C GLU A 27 8.00 -8.60 -7.17
N MET A 28 7.33 -9.66 -7.64
CA MET A 28 7.79 -10.47 -8.77
C MET A 28 7.97 -9.62 -10.03
N ALA A 29 6.96 -8.83 -10.41
CA ALA A 29 7.02 -7.97 -11.58
C ALA A 29 8.13 -6.92 -11.46
N ALA A 30 8.28 -6.27 -10.31
CA ALA A 30 9.32 -5.28 -10.09
C ALA A 30 10.73 -5.88 -10.19
N LYS A 31 10.91 -7.09 -9.65
CA LYS A 31 12.18 -7.83 -9.73
C LYS A 31 12.48 -8.29 -11.16
N GLU A 32 11.55 -8.98 -11.80
CA GLU A 32 11.76 -9.59 -13.12
C GLU A 32 11.89 -8.55 -14.23
N LEU A 33 11.20 -7.41 -14.11
CA LEU A 33 11.26 -6.30 -15.07
C LEU A 33 12.31 -5.24 -14.68
N ALA A 34 13.22 -5.56 -13.76
CA ALA A 34 14.31 -4.68 -13.32
C ALA A 34 13.84 -3.26 -12.93
N ARG A 35 12.71 -3.16 -12.22
CA ARG A 35 12.18 -1.89 -11.67
C ARG A 35 12.67 -1.61 -10.25
N GLY A 36 13.40 -2.54 -9.65
CA GLY A 36 13.93 -2.42 -8.30
C GLY A 36 12.94 -2.92 -7.25
N GLU A 37 12.94 -2.30 -6.08
CA GLU A 37 12.03 -2.65 -4.99
C GLU A 37 10.63 -2.08 -5.24
N LEU A 38 9.59 -2.88 -5.03
CA LEU A 38 8.20 -2.42 -5.10
C LEU A 38 7.97 -1.30 -4.06
N SER A 39 7.46 -0.16 -4.51
CA SER A 39 7.02 0.96 -3.66
C SER A 39 5.51 0.91 -3.45
N GLU A 40 4.76 0.88 -4.55
CA GLU A 40 3.30 0.90 -4.53
C GLU A 40 2.67 0.15 -5.71
N ILE A 41 1.40 -0.21 -5.54
CA ILE A 41 0.53 -0.73 -6.60
C ILE A 41 -0.72 0.14 -6.63
N TYR A 42 -1.07 0.65 -7.82
CA TYR A 42 -2.29 1.40 -8.06
C TYR A 42 -3.21 0.66 -9.02
N VAL A 43 -4.43 0.38 -8.56
CA VAL A 43 -5.49 -0.25 -9.35
C VAL A 43 -6.61 0.75 -9.54
N LYS A 44 -6.88 1.12 -10.79
CA LYS A 44 -8.01 1.97 -11.16
C LYS A 44 -9.13 1.10 -11.71
N GLY A 45 -10.33 1.22 -11.14
CA GLY A 45 -11.53 0.57 -11.62
C GLY A 45 -12.66 1.57 -11.86
N GLU A 46 -13.78 1.08 -12.39
CA GLU A 46 -14.95 1.91 -12.68
C GLU A 46 -15.61 2.48 -11.40
N ASN A 47 -15.49 1.75 -10.29
CA ASN A 47 -16.11 2.09 -9.01
C ASN A 47 -15.17 2.84 -8.05
N GLY A 48 -13.97 3.22 -8.50
CA GLY A 48 -12.97 3.87 -7.69
C GLY A 48 -11.59 3.29 -7.89
N SER A 49 -10.73 3.44 -6.89
CA SER A 49 -9.36 2.97 -6.95
C SER A 49 -8.93 2.25 -5.69
N MET A 50 -7.94 1.39 -5.83
CA MET A 50 -7.24 0.74 -4.73
C MET A 50 -5.77 1.13 -4.82
N VAL A 51 -5.22 1.56 -3.70
CA VAL A 51 -3.79 1.88 -3.58
C VAL A 51 -3.21 0.95 -2.52
N LEU A 52 -2.07 0.33 -2.84
CA LEU A 52 -1.30 -0.50 -1.92
C LEU A 52 0.10 0.10 -1.80
N VAL A 53 0.57 0.30 -0.57
CA VAL A 53 1.95 0.71 -0.30
C VAL A 53 2.68 -0.45 0.37
N ALA A 54 3.78 -0.89 -0.25
CA ALA A 54 4.63 -1.93 0.31
C ALA A 54 5.36 -1.39 1.54
N LEU A 55 5.31 -2.16 2.62
CA LEU A 55 6.03 -1.92 3.87
C LEU A 55 7.07 -3.02 4.07
N ARG A 56 7.94 -2.87 5.07
CA ARG A 56 8.89 -3.91 5.45
C ARG A 56 8.22 -5.25 5.80
N LYS A 57 8.97 -6.34 5.61
CA LYS A 57 8.60 -7.73 5.97
C LYS A 57 7.31 -8.23 5.28
N ASN A 58 7.15 -7.94 3.99
CA ASN A 58 6.00 -8.35 3.18
C ASN A 58 4.66 -7.87 3.77
N ALA A 59 4.67 -6.75 4.48
CA ALA A 59 3.47 -6.09 4.96
C ALA A 59 3.00 -5.05 3.94
N VAL A 60 1.71 -4.75 3.96
CA VAL A 60 1.10 -3.81 3.01
C VAL A 60 0.06 -2.95 3.70
N LEU A 61 0.07 -1.66 3.37
CA LEU A 61 -1.03 -0.74 3.68
C LEU A 61 -1.93 -0.63 2.45
N THR A 62 -3.21 -0.98 2.60
CA THR A 62 -4.19 -0.96 1.52
C THR A 62 -5.28 0.07 1.79
N VAL A 63 -5.58 0.90 0.79
CA VAL A 63 -6.70 1.86 0.82
C VAL A 63 -7.61 1.63 -0.38
N LEU A 64 -8.91 1.60 -0.10
CA LEU A 64 -9.97 1.62 -1.12
C LEU A 64 -10.56 3.02 -1.14
N ALA A 65 -10.44 3.68 -2.29
CA ALA A 65 -10.90 5.04 -2.51
C ALA A 65 -12.08 5.02 -3.48
N GLY A 66 -13.18 5.67 -3.12
CA GLY A 66 -14.34 5.81 -4.01
C GLY A 66 -14.01 6.59 -5.28
N LYS A 67 -14.88 6.49 -6.30
CA LYS A 67 -14.71 7.16 -7.60
C LYS A 67 -14.41 8.66 -7.52
N ASP A 68 -14.97 9.35 -6.52
CA ASP A 68 -14.85 10.81 -6.36
C ASP A 68 -13.75 11.18 -5.35
N ALA A 69 -12.93 10.21 -4.92
CA ALA A 69 -11.88 10.45 -3.95
C ALA A 69 -10.77 11.32 -4.56
N ASN A 70 -10.36 12.35 -3.81
CA ASN A 70 -9.25 13.20 -4.19
C ASN A 70 -7.91 12.48 -3.94
N LEU A 71 -7.33 11.89 -4.97
CA LEU A 71 -6.07 11.17 -4.89
C LEU A 71 -4.90 12.05 -4.44
N THR A 72 -4.92 13.34 -4.74
CA THR A 72 -3.93 14.31 -4.26
C THR A 72 -3.93 14.42 -2.73
N LEU A 73 -5.04 14.11 -2.06
CA LEU A 73 -5.09 14.01 -0.59
C LEU A 73 -4.82 12.59 -0.09
N VAL A 74 -5.20 11.56 -0.84
CA VAL A 74 -5.02 10.16 -0.44
C VAL A 74 -3.54 9.79 -0.41
N PHE A 75 -2.80 10.02 -1.49
CA PHE A 75 -1.40 9.59 -1.60
C PHE A 75 -0.48 10.15 -0.50
N PRO A 76 -0.48 11.48 -0.20
CA PRO A 76 0.39 12.02 0.86
C PRO A 76 0.04 11.47 2.24
N ASN A 77 -1.25 11.29 2.53
CA ASN A 77 -1.71 10.74 3.79
C ASN A 77 -1.32 9.28 3.95
N MET A 78 -1.44 8.49 2.88
CA MET A 78 -0.99 7.10 2.87
C MET A 78 0.51 6.97 3.11
N LYS A 79 1.33 7.81 2.45
CA LYS A 79 2.78 7.82 2.66
C LYS A 79 3.14 8.12 4.11
N LYS A 80 2.55 9.18 4.67
CA LYS A 80 2.75 9.54 6.08
C LYS A 80 2.34 8.40 7.02
N THR A 81 1.19 7.77 6.74
CA THR A 81 0.67 6.66 7.56
C THR A 81 1.57 5.43 7.47
N ALA A 82 2.10 5.11 6.30
CA ALA A 82 3.07 4.04 6.10
C ALA A 82 4.35 4.28 6.91
N GLU A 83 4.92 5.48 6.85
CA GLU A 83 6.11 5.86 7.62
C GLU A 83 5.86 5.78 9.14
N GLU A 84 4.68 6.21 9.60
CA GLU A 84 4.25 6.11 11.00
C GLU A 84 4.06 4.66 11.45
N LEU A 85 3.43 3.82 10.62
CA LEU A 85 3.27 2.39 10.88
C LEU A 85 4.61 1.68 10.96
N GLU A 86 5.56 2.01 10.08
CA GLU A 86 6.89 1.38 10.13
C GLU A 86 7.62 1.68 11.44
N LYS A 87 7.52 2.92 11.93
CA LYS A 87 8.08 3.31 13.23
C LYS A 87 7.39 2.57 14.38
N MET A 88 6.06 2.54 14.40
CA MET A 88 5.31 1.97 15.52
C MET A 88 5.47 0.45 15.61
N VAL A 89 5.44 -0.25 14.47
CA VAL A 89 5.42 -1.72 14.45
C VAL A 89 6.83 -2.30 14.46
N TRP A 90 7.81 -1.64 13.85
CA TRP A 90 9.17 -2.18 13.68
C TRP A 90 10.29 -1.29 14.23
N GLY A 91 10.00 -0.13 14.82
CA GLY A 91 11.02 0.76 15.39
C GLY A 91 12.01 1.33 14.38
N GLY A 92 11.67 1.31 13.07
CA GLY A 92 12.57 1.69 11.98
C GLY A 92 12.64 3.20 11.69
N ASN A 93 13.77 3.65 11.12
CA ASN A 93 13.98 5.04 10.68
C ASN A 93 13.23 5.29 9.33
N PRO A 94 12.40 6.35 9.20
CA PRO A 94 11.51 6.61 8.05
C PRO A 94 12.16 6.86 6.68
N SER A 95 13.50 6.98 6.61
CA SER A 95 14.21 7.40 5.39
C SER A 95 13.97 6.51 4.16
N THR A 96 13.55 5.25 4.35
CA THR A 96 13.44 4.27 3.26
C THR A 96 12.21 4.46 2.36
N ILE A 97 11.10 5.01 2.86
CA ILE A 97 9.89 5.24 2.06
C ILE A 97 9.99 6.60 1.35
N SER A 98 10.49 7.63 2.05
CA SER A 98 10.61 8.97 1.49
C SER A 98 11.53 8.99 0.26
N GLU A 99 12.60 8.19 0.25
CA GLU A 99 13.52 8.01 -0.88
C GLU A 99 12.93 7.21 -2.05
N LYS A 100 12.10 6.19 -1.79
CA LYS A 100 11.46 5.37 -2.83
C LYS A 100 10.43 6.14 -3.67
N PHE A 101 9.77 7.11 -3.06
CA PHE A 101 8.72 7.90 -3.70
C PHE A 101 9.24 9.18 -4.37
N ASN A 102 10.46 9.63 -4.06
CA ASN A 102 11.03 10.87 -4.63
C ASN A 102 11.82 10.62 -5.94
N GLN A 103 11.79 9.39 -6.47
CA GLN A 103 12.44 8.99 -7.73
C GLN A 103 11.44 8.59 -8.83
N SER A 104 10.12 8.81 -8.64
CA SER A 104 9.07 8.60 -9.65
C SER A 104 8.52 9.91 -10.18
#